data_AF-A0ABD0XBT1-F1
#
_entry.id   AF-A0ABD0XBT1-F1
#
_cell.length_a   1.000
_cell.length_b   1.000
_cell.length_c   1.000
_cell.angle_alpha   90.00
_cell.angle_beta   90.00
_cell.angle_gamma   90.00
#
_symmetry.space_group_name_H-M   'P 1'
#
loop_
_entity.id
_entity.type
_entity.pdbx_description
1 polymer ?
#
loop_
_entity_poly.entity_id
_entity_poly.type
_entity_poly.pdbx_seq_one_letter_code
_entity_poly.pdbx_strand_id
1 'polypeptide(L)'
;MCFYRLIDYSIKPTCYLEGGKCQKVLNITVYEPPANVSMSGPASPMVEGKLYEFRCRVQDVSPVSSLYVSLYKGFTTSRKTEIVSHPPNTTNTIKSPQSGEYPLQFRPSRVDDGAQLWCSARLELGEQGPQPPPQMDSQHITFSVLSSCQATSGATLAVLLLQLIHWV
;
A
#
# COMPACT_ATOMS: atom_id res chain seq x y z
N MET A 1 -8.56 -34.62 -17.18
CA MET A 1 -9.20 -33.29 -17.07
C MET A 1 -8.12 -32.26 -17.36
N CYS A 2 -8.12 -31.66 -18.56
CA CYS A 2 -7.11 -30.67 -18.94
C CYS A 2 -7.52 -29.30 -18.43
N PHE A 3 -6.82 -28.77 -17.44
CA PHE A 3 -6.92 -27.37 -17.04
C PHE A 3 -5.87 -26.59 -17.83
N TYR A 4 -6.24 -25.99 -18.96
CA TYR A 4 -5.35 -25.06 -19.64
C TYR A 4 -5.48 -23.69 -18.98
N ARG A 5 -4.36 -23.17 -18.46
CA ARG A 5 -4.27 -21.78 -17.99
C ARG A 5 -4.03 -20.89 -19.21
N LEU A 6 -4.88 -19.87 -19.41
CA LEU A 6 -4.66 -18.87 -20.45
C LEU A 6 -3.46 -17.99 -20.05
N ILE A 7 -2.37 -18.07 -20.82
CA ILE A 7 -1.11 -17.34 -20.56
C ILE A 7 -0.80 -16.27 -21.61
N ASP A 8 -1.64 -16.15 -22.64
CA ASP A 8 -1.54 -15.06 -23.61
C ASP A 8 -2.40 -13.89 -23.14
N TYR A 9 -1.77 -12.91 -22.50
CA TYR A 9 -2.44 -11.69 -22.03
C TYR A 9 -2.72 -10.68 -23.14
N SER A 10 -2.18 -10.90 -24.35
CA SER A 10 -2.39 -10.03 -25.52
C SER A 10 -3.40 -10.58 -26.52
N ILE A 11 -4.08 -11.68 -26.17
CA ILE A 11 -5.08 -12.33 -27.00
C ILE A 11 -6.15 -11.34 -27.49
N LYS A 12 -6.45 -11.42 -28.79
CA LYS A 12 -7.48 -10.61 -29.47
C LYS A 12 -8.39 -11.56 -30.24
N PRO A 13 -9.36 -12.20 -29.56
CA PRO A 13 -10.24 -13.15 -30.21
C PRO A 13 -11.06 -12.44 -31.27
N THR A 14 -11.24 -13.13 -32.39
CA THR A 14 -11.98 -12.65 -33.53
C THR A 14 -13.19 -13.54 -33.74
N CYS A 15 -14.37 -12.94 -33.79
CA CYS A 15 -15.60 -13.61 -34.17
C CYS A 15 -15.89 -13.37 -35.65
N TYR A 16 -16.34 -14.43 -36.33
CA TYR A 16 -16.77 -14.39 -37.73
C TYR A 16 -18.28 -14.65 -37.79
N LEU A 17 -19.01 -13.81 -38.51
CA LEU A 17 -20.45 -13.95 -38.76
C LEU A 17 -20.68 -14.18 -40.26
N GLU A 18 -21.76 -14.91 -40.58
CA GLU A 18 -22.26 -15.28 -41.92
C GLU A 18 -21.19 -15.43 -43.03
N GLY A 19 -20.77 -16.67 -43.27
CA GLY A 19 -19.92 -17.02 -44.42
C GLY A 19 -18.53 -16.35 -44.42
N GLY A 20 -18.08 -15.82 -43.27
CA GLY A 20 -16.77 -15.15 -43.12
C GLY A 20 -16.72 -13.71 -43.58
N LYS A 21 -17.85 -13.11 -44.00
CA LYS A 21 -17.89 -11.74 -44.54
C LYS A 21 -17.83 -10.65 -43.47
N CYS A 22 -18.22 -10.96 -42.23
CA CYS A 22 -18.17 -10.01 -41.12
C CYS A 22 -17.22 -10.49 -40.02
N GLN A 23 -16.22 -9.67 -39.73
CA GLN A 23 -15.23 -9.90 -38.68
C GLN A 23 -15.46 -8.90 -37.53
N LYS A 24 -15.55 -9.39 -36.29
CA LYS A 24 -15.57 -8.54 -35.09
C LYS A 24 -14.46 -8.98 -34.13
N VAL A 25 -13.54 -8.06 -33.83
CA VAL A 25 -12.53 -8.28 -32.78
C VAL A 25 -13.17 -7.98 -31.43
N LEU A 26 -13.08 -8.94 -30.50
CA LEU A 26 -13.54 -8.76 -29.13
C LEU A 26 -12.40 -8.20 -28.27
N ASN A 27 -12.73 -7.20 -27.45
CA ASN A 27 -11.81 -6.70 -26.43
C ASN A 27 -12.00 -7.55 -25.17
N ILE A 28 -11.00 -8.39 -24.87
CA ILE A 28 -10.96 -9.16 -23.63
C ILE A 28 -9.76 -8.74 -22.79
N THR A 29 -9.95 -8.78 -21.48
CA THR A 29 -8.90 -8.56 -20.48
C THR A 29 -8.63 -9.88 -19.78
N VAL A 30 -7.43 -10.41 -19.98
CA VAL A 30 -6.92 -11.52 -19.16
C VAL A 30 -6.31 -10.90 -17.92
N TYR A 31 -6.73 -11.33 -16.74
CA TYR A 31 -6.25 -10.82 -15.46
C TYR A 31 -5.68 -11.95 -14.61
N GLU A 32 -4.77 -11.58 -13.72
CA GLU A 32 -4.20 -12.47 -12.73
C GLU A 32 -4.15 -11.72 -11.39
N PRO A 33 -4.88 -12.19 -10.36
CA PRO A 33 -4.76 -11.64 -9.01
C PRO A 33 -3.32 -11.74 -8.51
N PRO A 34 -2.90 -10.87 -7.56
CA PRO A 34 -1.57 -10.96 -6.99
C PRO A 34 -1.26 -12.36 -6.47
N ALA A 35 -0.13 -12.93 -6.86
CA ALA A 35 0.35 -14.20 -6.33
C ALA A 35 0.70 -14.09 -4.84
N ASN A 36 1.18 -12.91 -4.44
CA ASN A 36 1.50 -12.60 -3.05
C ASN A 36 1.49 -11.08 -2.82
N VAL A 37 1.14 -10.68 -1.60
CA VAL A 37 1.23 -9.30 -1.13
C VAL A 37 1.93 -9.33 0.22
N SER A 38 3.06 -8.62 0.32
CA SER A 38 3.86 -8.59 1.55
C SER A 38 4.18 -7.16 1.95
N MET A 39 4.22 -6.91 3.25
CA MET A 39 4.68 -5.65 3.82
C MET A 39 6.04 -5.88 4.49
N SER A 40 6.93 -4.92 4.34
CA SER A 40 8.20 -4.86 5.06
C SER A 40 8.39 -3.45 5.63
N GLY A 41 9.18 -3.34 6.69
CA GLY A 41 9.39 -2.08 7.39
C GLY A 41 10.60 -2.12 8.32
N PRO A 42 10.89 -1.01 9.01
CA PRO A 42 11.96 -0.93 10.00
C PRO A 42 11.71 -1.87 11.17
N ALA A 43 12.77 -2.17 11.92
CA ALA A 43 12.65 -2.85 13.20
C ALA A 43 11.87 -2.00 14.21
N SER A 44 11.11 -2.68 15.07
CA SER A 44 10.44 -2.08 16.23
C SER A 44 11.37 -2.11 17.46
N PRO A 45 11.31 -1.12 18.37
CA PRO A 45 10.42 0.03 18.39
C PRO A 45 10.91 1.21 17.53
N MET A 46 9.97 2.03 17.06
CA MET A 46 10.24 3.26 16.31
C MET A 46 10.26 4.48 17.23
N VAL A 47 10.94 5.57 16.86
CA VAL A 47 10.98 6.82 17.64
C VAL A 47 9.92 7.78 17.14
N GLU A 48 9.15 8.35 18.06
CA GLU A 48 8.16 9.39 17.82
C GLU A 48 8.71 10.51 16.91
N GLY A 49 7.94 10.89 15.89
CA GLY A 49 8.25 11.99 14.96
C GLY A 49 9.35 11.70 13.94
N LYS A 50 10.14 10.63 14.11
CA LYS A 50 11.16 10.22 13.14
C LYS A 50 10.50 9.62 11.90
N LEU A 51 11.05 9.91 10.72
CA LEU A 51 10.56 9.36 9.47
C LEU A 51 11.11 7.94 9.24
N TYR A 52 10.21 7.04 8.85
CA TYR A 52 10.48 5.66 8.49
C TYR A 52 9.84 5.31 7.14
N GLU A 53 10.43 4.35 6.43
CA GLU A 53 9.90 3.83 5.18
C GLU A 53 9.42 2.39 5.35
N PHE A 54 8.15 2.15 5.01
CA PHE A 54 7.59 0.82 4.81
C PHE A 54 7.46 0.55 3.32
N ARG A 55 7.53 -0.72 2.92
CA ARG A 55 7.37 -1.14 1.52
C ARG A 55 6.35 -2.26 1.42
N CYS A 56 5.31 -2.02 0.65
CA CYS A 56 4.40 -3.06 0.18
C CYS A 56 4.93 -3.62 -1.14
N ARG A 57 5.03 -4.94 -1.25
CA ARG A 57 5.42 -5.64 -2.48
C ARG A 57 4.24 -6.48 -2.96
N VAL A 58 3.83 -6.25 -4.20
CA VAL A 58 2.76 -6.99 -4.89
C VAL A 58 3.42 -7.82 -5.99
N GLN A 59 3.17 -9.12 -6.01
CA GLN A 59 3.80 -10.04 -6.95
C GLN A 59 2.84 -10.54 -8.02
N ASP A 60 3.34 -10.57 -9.26
CA ASP A 60 2.73 -11.23 -10.41
C ASP A 60 1.25 -10.90 -10.64
N VAL A 61 0.95 -9.61 -10.67
CA VAL A 61 -0.41 -9.09 -10.88
C VAL A 61 -0.59 -8.58 -12.31
N SER A 62 -1.76 -8.83 -12.89
CA SER A 62 -2.14 -8.27 -14.19
C SER A 62 -3.63 -7.93 -14.27
N PRO A 63 -4.01 -6.83 -14.96
CA PRO A 63 -3.13 -5.79 -15.50
C PRO A 63 -2.81 -4.76 -14.41
N VAL A 64 -1.58 -4.22 -14.42
CA VAL A 64 -1.16 -3.16 -13.48
C VAL A 64 -1.98 -1.87 -13.68
N SER A 65 -2.50 -1.65 -14.90
CA SER A 65 -3.38 -0.52 -15.22
C SER A 65 -4.77 -0.58 -14.57
N SER A 66 -5.07 -1.68 -13.86
CA SER A 66 -6.28 -1.85 -13.04
C SER A 66 -5.98 -2.06 -11.54
N LEU A 67 -4.72 -1.98 -11.13
CA LEU A 67 -4.31 -2.28 -9.77
C LEU A 67 -4.33 -1.03 -8.87
N TYR A 68 -5.12 -1.08 -7.80
CA TYR A 68 -5.07 -0.15 -6.67
C TYR A 68 -4.30 -0.78 -5.51
N VAL A 69 -3.37 -0.04 -4.90
CA VAL A 69 -2.67 -0.48 -3.68
C VAL A 69 -2.87 0.55 -2.56
N SER A 70 -3.59 0.14 -1.52
CA SER A 70 -3.88 0.98 -0.36
C SER A 70 -3.10 0.52 0.85
N LEU A 71 -2.49 1.46 1.58
CA LEU A 71 -1.79 1.20 2.83
C LEU A 71 -2.64 1.72 3.99
N TYR A 72 -2.89 0.83 4.94
CA TYR A 72 -3.79 1.07 6.05
C TYR A 72 -3.04 1.06 7.38
N LYS A 73 -3.54 1.86 8.32
CA LYS A 73 -3.22 1.80 9.75
C LYS A 73 -4.47 1.43 10.53
N GLY A 74 -4.33 0.62 11.56
CA GLY A 74 -5.43 0.31 12.47
C GLY A 74 -4.96 -0.32 13.77
N PHE A 75 -5.91 -0.60 14.65
CA PHE A 75 -5.70 -1.41 15.84
C PHE A 75 -6.61 -2.62 15.76
N THR A 76 -6.33 -3.67 16.53
CA THR A 76 -7.10 -4.93 16.55
C THR A 76 -8.60 -4.74 16.78
N THR A 77 -9.03 -3.66 17.43
CA THR A 77 -10.45 -3.37 17.75
C THR A 77 -10.94 -2.03 17.18
N SER A 78 -10.13 -1.30 16.42
CA SER A 78 -10.44 0.06 15.97
C SER A 78 -10.72 0.13 14.47
N ARG A 79 -11.38 1.22 14.04
CA ARG A 79 -11.56 1.55 12.62
C ARG A 79 -10.18 1.64 11.93
N LYS A 80 -10.03 0.96 10.79
CA LYS A 80 -8.87 1.12 9.91
C LYS A 80 -8.92 2.47 9.19
N THR A 81 -7.76 3.08 9.02
CA THR A 81 -7.57 4.36 8.34
C THR A 81 -6.67 4.15 7.14
N GLU A 82 -7.10 4.58 5.96
CA GLU A 82 -6.25 4.62 4.77
C GLU A 82 -5.24 5.77 4.92
N ILE A 83 -3.96 5.45 4.81
CA ILE A 83 -2.88 6.43 4.96
C ILE A 83 -2.47 6.95 3.58
N VAL A 84 -2.27 6.03 2.64
CA VAL A 84 -1.84 6.30 1.26
C VAL A 84 -2.52 5.32 0.33
N SER A 85 -2.98 5.83 -0.81
CA SER A 85 -3.42 5.04 -1.94
C SER A 85 -2.51 5.26 -3.15
N HIS A 86 -2.15 4.16 -3.82
CA HIS A 86 -1.43 4.17 -5.07
C HIS A 86 -2.42 3.75 -6.18
N PRO A 87 -2.86 4.70 -7.02
CA PRO A 87 -3.82 4.41 -8.08
C PRO A 87 -3.18 3.61 -9.22
N PRO A 88 -3.99 3.01 -10.10
CA PRO A 88 -3.50 2.28 -11.25
C PRO A 88 -2.67 3.14 -12.18
N ASN A 89 -1.58 2.56 -12.69
CA ASN A 89 -0.81 3.20 -13.74
C ASN A 89 -1.47 2.95 -15.10
N THR A 90 -2.37 3.86 -15.49
CA THR A 90 -3.13 3.78 -16.75
C THR A 90 -2.26 3.92 -18.00
N THR A 91 -1.05 4.48 -17.87
CA THR A 91 -0.08 4.54 -18.99
C THR A 91 0.65 3.22 -19.22
N ASN A 92 0.59 2.29 -18.27
CA ASN A 92 1.23 0.99 -18.42
C ASN A 92 0.42 0.12 -19.39
N THR A 93 1.03 -0.21 -20.53
CA THR A 93 0.44 -1.03 -21.58
C THR A 93 0.82 -2.50 -21.49
N ILE A 94 1.68 -2.87 -20.54
CA ILE A 94 2.11 -4.25 -20.31
C ILE A 94 0.93 -5.04 -19.76
N LYS A 95 0.54 -6.09 -20.48
CA LYS A 95 -0.57 -6.98 -20.11
C LYS A 95 -0.11 -8.24 -19.36
N SER A 96 1.16 -8.61 -19.43
CA SER A 96 1.68 -9.73 -18.65
C SER A 96 1.73 -9.40 -17.15
N PRO A 97 1.71 -10.40 -16.26
CA PRO A 97 1.88 -10.21 -14.82
C PRO A 97 3.17 -9.46 -14.52
N GLN A 98 3.09 -8.50 -13.61
CA GLN A 98 4.23 -7.70 -13.16
C GLN A 98 4.28 -7.70 -11.63
N SER A 99 5.48 -7.52 -11.09
CA SER A 99 5.68 -7.28 -9.67
C SER A 99 6.02 -5.81 -9.44
N GLY A 100 5.61 -5.25 -8.30
CA GLY A 100 5.82 -3.84 -7.97
C GLY A 100 6.03 -3.60 -6.48
N GLU A 101 6.66 -2.47 -6.15
CA GLU A 101 6.82 -1.98 -4.78
C GLU A 101 6.13 -0.63 -4.61
N TYR A 102 5.46 -0.47 -3.48
CA TYR A 102 4.64 0.69 -3.12
C TYR A 102 5.09 1.19 -1.74
N PRO A 103 5.86 2.29 -1.68
CA PRO A 103 6.43 2.79 -0.44
C PRO A 103 5.42 3.59 0.40
N LEU A 104 5.62 3.59 1.71
CA LEU A 104 4.93 4.45 2.67
C LEU A 104 5.96 5.15 3.55
N GLN A 105 5.95 6.48 3.50
CA GLN A 105 6.70 7.35 4.40
C GLN A 105 5.86 7.61 5.65
N PHE A 106 6.29 7.09 6.80
CA PHE A 106 5.51 7.09 8.04
C PHE A 106 6.27 7.78 9.19
N ARG A 107 5.62 8.71 9.87
CA ARG A 107 6.10 9.33 11.12
C ARG A 107 5.20 8.89 12.27
N PRO A 108 5.62 7.96 13.14
CA PRO A 108 4.79 7.50 14.24
C PRO A 108 4.63 8.59 15.29
N SER A 109 3.44 8.63 15.88
CA SER A 109 3.13 9.41 17.07
C SER A 109 2.89 8.48 18.26
N ARG A 110 2.85 9.02 19.49
CA ARG A 110 2.55 8.21 20.68
C ARG A 110 1.22 7.45 20.62
N VAL A 111 0.21 8.03 19.95
CA VAL A 111 -1.09 7.37 19.81
C VAL A 111 -1.05 6.18 18.87
N ASP A 112 0.02 6.01 18.09
CA ASP A 112 0.22 4.89 17.19
C ASP A 112 0.92 3.69 17.88
N ASP A 113 1.26 3.79 19.17
CA ASP A 113 1.87 2.68 19.89
C ASP A 113 0.96 1.45 19.92
N GLY A 114 1.47 0.31 19.46
CA GLY A 114 0.70 -0.93 19.30
C GLY A 114 -0.20 -0.97 18.06
N ALA A 115 -0.12 0.02 17.17
CA ALA A 115 -0.85 -0.01 15.92
C ALA A 115 -0.27 -1.04 14.93
N GLN A 116 -1.08 -1.37 13.93
CA GLN A 116 -0.76 -2.27 12.84
C GLN A 116 -0.74 -1.52 11.51
N LEU A 117 0.22 -1.86 10.65
CA LEU A 117 0.29 -1.44 9.25
C LEU A 117 0.17 -2.65 8.33
N TRP A 118 -0.59 -2.51 7.26
CA TRP A 118 -0.70 -3.51 6.19
C TRP A 118 -1.01 -2.81 4.87
N CYS A 119 -0.84 -3.54 3.76
CA CYS A 119 -1.29 -3.08 2.46
C CYS A 119 -2.30 -4.04 1.85
N SER A 120 -3.17 -3.49 1.00
CA SER A 120 -4.21 -4.20 0.27
C SER A 120 -4.03 -3.92 -1.21
N ALA A 121 -3.86 -4.97 -2.01
CA ALA A 121 -3.83 -4.89 -3.47
C ALA A 121 -5.20 -5.31 -4.01
N ARG A 122 -5.87 -4.40 -4.72
CA ARG A 122 -7.20 -4.60 -5.31
C ARG A 122 -7.16 -4.40 -6.82
N LEU A 123 -7.68 -5.36 -7.58
CA LEU A 123 -7.82 -5.26 -9.04
C LEU A 123 -9.22 -4.76 -9.43
N GLU A 124 -9.30 -3.53 -9.93
CA GLU A 124 -10.56 -2.95 -10.41
C GLU A 124 -10.69 -3.12 -11.94
N LEU A 125 -11.40 -4.18 -12.33
CA LEU A 125 -11.59 -4.58 -13.72
C LEU A 125 -12.87 -4.00 -14.35
N GLY A 126 -13.56 -3.11 -13.64
CA GLY A 126 -14.84 -2.51 -14.04
C GLY A 126 -16.04 -3.44 -13.89
N GLU A 127 -17.20 -2.98 -14.35
CA GLU A 127 -18.51 -3.66 -14.21
C GLU A 127 -18.57 -5.06 -14.83
N GLN A 128 -17.77 -5.30 -15.87
CA GLN A 128 -17.70 -6.61 -16.55
C GLN A 128 -16.73 -7.58 -15.87
N GLY A 129 -15.98 -7.12 -14.86
CA GLY A 129 -15.07 -7.94 -14.08
C GLY A 129 -15.77 -8.74 -12.96
N PRO A 130 -15.01 -9.57 -12.23
CA PRO A 130 -15.52 -10.28 -11.05
C PRO A 130 -15.99 -9.30 -9.97
N GLN A 131 -17.10 -9.65 -9.31
CA GLN A 131 -17.65 -8.92 -8.18
C GLN A 131 -17.78 -9.86 -6.95
N PRO A 132 -17.19 -9.52 -5.79
CA PRO A 132 -16.38 -8.32 -5.55
C PRO A 132 -15.03 -8.34 -6.31
N PRO A 133 -14.38 -7.18 -6.49
CA PRO A 133 -13.07 -7.09 -7.12
C PRO A 133 -12.05 -7.99 -6.42
N PRO A 134 -11.18 -8.71 -7.16
CA PRO A 134 -10.12 -9.51 -6.54
C PRO A 134 -9.23 -8.63 -5.65
N GLN A 135 -9.03 -9.07 -4.41
CA GLN A 135 -8.24 -8.34 -3.42
C GLN A 135 -7.40 -9.31 -2.59
N MET A 136 -6.17 -8.89 -2.26
CA MET A 136 -5.30 -9.59 -1.34
C MET A 136 -4.62 -8.61 -0.39
N ASP A 137 -4.66 -8.92 0.90
CA ASP A 137 -4.03 -8.14 1.96
C ASP A 137 -2.70 -8.77 2.36
N SER A 138 -1.74 -7.92 2.75
CA SER A 138 -0.49 -8.38 3.35
C SER A 138 -0.69 -8.89 4.77
N GLN A 139 0.33 -9.56 5.31
CA GLN A 139 0.45 -9.69 6.76
C GLN A 139 0.52 -8.31 7.43
N HIS A 140 -0.01 -8.23 8.65
CA HIS A 140 -0.02 -7.02 9.45
C HIS A 140 1.30 -6.90 10.22
N ILE A 141 1.96 -5.74 10.12
CA ILE A 141 3.13 -5.40 10.92
C ILE A 141 2.67 -4.61 12.14
N THR A 142 2.85 -5.17 13.33
CA THR A 142 2.62 -4.46 14.60
C THR A 142 3.90 -3.73 15.01
N PHE A 143 3.78 -2.53 15.55
CA PHE A 143 4.94 -1.75 16.00
C PHE A 143 4.67 -1.00 17.31
N SER A 144 5.74 -0.73 18.05
CA SER A 144 5.75 0.14 19.23
C SER A 144 6.48 1.47 18.95
N VAL A 145 6.16 2.50 19.75
CA VAL A 145 6.67 3.87 19.60
C VAL A 145 7.34 4.35 20.89
N LEU A 146 8.61 4.72 20.80
CA LEU A 146 9.38 5.38 21.84
C LEU A 146 9.19 6.89 21.79
N SER A 147 8.97 7.47 22.97
CA SER A 147 8.89 8.91 23.17
C SER A 147 10.20 9.62 22.79
N SER A 148 10.08 10.72 22.04
CA SER A 148 11.18 11.68 21.87
C SER A 148 11.13 12.74 22.97
N CYS A 149 11.41 12.38 24.22
CA CYS A 149 11.54 13.40 25.28
C CYS A 149 12.70 14.35 24.93
N GLN A 150 12.39 15.56 24.48
CA GLN A 150 13.34 16.67 24.55
C GLN A 150 13.32 17.18 25.99
N ALA A 151 14.40 16.89 26.73
CA ALA A 151 14.65 17.58 27.98
C ALA A 151 14.85 19.07 27.67
N THR A 152 13.79 19.88 27.78
CA THR A 152 13.96 21.31 28.00
C THR A 152 14.60 21.44 29.37
N SER A 153 15.93 21.52 29.41
CA SER A 153 16.65 21.84 30.63
C SER A 153 16.09 23.17 31.15
N GLY A 154 15.35 23.14 32.26
CA GLY A 154 14.90 24.32 32.99
C GLY A 154 16.07 25.03 33.65
N ALA A 155 17.04 25.49 32.85
CA ALA A 155 18.28 26.11 33.31
C ALA A 155 18.41 27.58 32.85
N THR A 156 17.29 28.26 32.62
CA THR A 156 17.29 29.71 32.29
C THR A 156 16.64 30.61 33.33
N LEU A 157 16.01 30.06 34.39
CA LEU A 157 15.43 30.88 35.47
C LEU A 157 16.38 31.14 36.66
N ALA A 158 17.52 30.44 36.75
CA ALA A 158 18.45 30.62 37.88
C ALA A 158 19.40 31.83 37.72
N VAL A 159 19.59 32.36 36.51
CA VAL A 159 20.57 33.45 36.26
C VAL A 159 20.02 34.83 36.69
N LEU A 160 18.70 35.02 36.71
CA LEU A 160 18.09 36.31 37.09
C LEU A 160 17.99 36.54 38.61
N LEU A 161 18.06 35.48 39.43
CA LEU A 161 18.00 35.62 40.89
C LEU A 161 19.33 36.03 41.53
N LEU A 162 20.47 35.81 40.85
CA LEU A 162 21.80 36.16 41.36
C LEU A 162 22.15 37.64 41.19
N GLN A 163 21.45 38.40 40.35
CA GLN A 163 21.70 39.84 40.18
C GLN A 163 20.98 40.74 41.20
N LEU A 164 20.10 40.17 42.04
CA LEU A 164 19.38 40.92 43.09
C LEU A 164 20.04 40.85 44.47
N ILE A 165 21.13 40.09 44.64
CA ILE A 165 21.81 39.92 45.95
C ILE A 165 22.94 40.96 46.14
N HIS A 166 23.30 41.73 45.10
CA HIS A 166 24.33 42.78 45.20
C HIS A 166 23.81 44.18 45.61
N TRP A 167 22.55 44.31 46.05
CA TRP A 167 21.95 45.60 46.44
C TRP A 167 21.25 45.57 47.81
N VAL A 168 21.71 44.75 48.76
CA VAL A 168 21.35 44.87 50.18
C VAL A 168 22.61 45.01 51.01
#